data_AF-A0A5B7T4A5-F1
#
_entry.id   AF-A0A5B7T4A5-F1
#
_cell.length_a   1.000
_cell.length_b   1.000
_cell.length_c   1.000
_cell.angle_alpha   90.00
_cell.angle_beta   90.00
_cell.angle_gamma   90.00
#
_symmetry.space_group_name_H-M   'P 1'
#
loop_
_entity.id
_entity.type
_entity.pdbx_description
1 polymer ?
#
loop_
_entity_poly.entity_id
_entity_poly.type
_entity_poly.pdbx_seq_one_letter_code
_entity_poly.pdbx_strand_id
1 'polypeptide(L)'
;MTTIFNTQVQQNKLTSNFARFNEDQIKYIVNQPWHKEDFSKRVWKNYRDELPGQLVDVMLRGTFMGYSTERITKMFQQRFEGIRRHQIHRLVITEMGHIAEQATSKAYGESGIEEYEYMATLESHTCEVCARLDGKIFKMSEKKEGINYPLIHPHCRCTTVPHIKDLPDVKKRWMRDPGTDKGKIINNMSFDEWKKSFGINPSGAISGALNDRNDPGQIKRTAFANNYYQELRNANSKVLIERISKNSKISSEVVERALNHILNSKYELFDPETYGTTVRNFDPSYDMAQSLQRLRTGTPLKHDIIMLKHESYEAQLMDKKGLNYREAHELTNQVYNYQLVLDKWKEDYQ
;
A
#
# COMPACT_ATOMS: atom_id res chain seq x y z
N MET A 1 -19.37 16.48 8.99
CA MET A 1 -19.91 16.06 7.69
C MET A 1 -21.26 16.70 7.48
N THR A 2 -21.39 17.47 6.40
CA THR A 2 -22.66 18.03 5.93
C THR A 2 -23.34 16.95 5.11
N THR A 3 -24.34 16.31 5.69
CA THR A 3 -25.19 15.33 5.00
C THR A 3 -26.41 16.04 4.43
N ILE A 4 -27.07 15.45 3.44
CA ILE A 4 -28.34 15.97 2.88
C ILE A 4 -29.37 16.23 3.99
N PHE A 5 -29.41 15.35 5.00
CA PHE A 5 -30.23 15.54 6.19
C PHE A 5 -29.89 16.83 6.93
N ASN A 6 -28.61 17.06 7.24
CA ASN A 6 -28.16 18.28 7.93
C ASN A 6 -28.44 19.54 7.09
N THR A 7 -28.29 19.46 5.78
CA THR A 7 -28.59 20.55 4.85
C THR A 7 -30.08 20.92 4.83
N GLN A 8 -30.96 19.92 4.75
CA GLN A 8 -32.41 20.14 4.76
C GLN A 8 -32.92 20.68 6.09
N VAL A 9 -32.36 20.20 7.21
CA VAL A 9 -32.63 20.75 8.54
C VAL A 9 -32.17 22.21 8.62
N GLN A 10 -30.98 22.55 8.10
CA GLN A 10 -30.49 23.94 8.08
C GLN A 10 -31.34 24.87 7.18
N GLN A 11 -31.88 24.34 6.08
CA GLN A 11 -32.78 25.08 5.18
C GLN A 11 -34.23 25.11 5.66
N ASN A 12 -34.55 24.55 6.83
CA ASN A 12 -35.90 24.43 7.39
C ASN A 12 -36.90 23.78 6.39
N LYS A 13 -36.41 22.88 5.53
CA LYS A 13 -37.17 22.18 4.49
C LYS A 13 -36.82 20.70 4.50
N LEU A 14 -37.52 19.92 5.33
CA LEU A 14 -37.48 18.46 5.29
C LEU A 14 -38.38 17.96 4.17
N THR A 15 -37.86 17.90 2.95
CA THR A 15 -38.62 17.46 1.77
C THR A 15 -38.29 16.03 1.37
N SER A 16 -37.16 15.46 1.82
CA SER A 16 -36.77 14.11 1.44
C SER A 16 -37.46 13.04 2.28
N ASN A 17 -37.98 12.02 1.59
CA ASN A 17 -38.41 10.79 2.22
C ASN A 17 -37.18 9.91 2.52
N PHE A 18 -36.61 10.04 3.73
CA PHE A 18 -35.43 9.28 4.17
C PHE A 18 -35.70 7.79 4.41
N ALA A 19 -36.94 7.34 4.23
CA ALA A 19 -37.37 5.97 4.51
C ALA A 19 -37.79 5.23 3.23
N ARG A 20 -37.01 4.17 2.94
CA ARG A 20 -37.30 3.00 2.09
C ARG A 20 -37.09 3.19 0.58
N PHE A 21 -35.92 2.75 0.10
CA PHE A 21 -35.83 2.22 -1.26
C PHE A 21 -36.71 0.96 -1.36
N ASN A 22 -37.58 0.90 -2.37
CA ASN A 22 -38.24 -0.35 -2.77
C ASN A 22 -37.16 -1.32 -3.32
N GLU A 23 -37.30 -2.63 -3.07
CA GLU A 23 -36.49 -3.69 -3.67
C GLU A 23 -36.29 -3.50 -5.18
N ASP A 24 -37.32 -3.07 -5.92
CA ASP A 24 -37.23 -2.80 -7.36
C ASP A 24 -36.29 -1.63 -7.69
N GLN A 25 -36.26 -0.60 -6.84
CA GLN A 25 -35.35 0.53 -7.00
C GLN A 25 -33.91 0.11 -6.69
N ILE A 26 -33.70 -0.73 -5.67
CA ILE A 26 -32.38 -1.28 -5.36
C ILE A 26 -31.91 -2.16 -6.54
N LYS A 27 -32.77 -3.07 -7.03
CA LYS A 27 -32.49 -3.90 -8.21
C LYS A 27 -32.18 -3.06 -9.44
N TYR A 28 -32.89 -1.96 -9.65
CA TYR A 28 -32.63 -1.04 -10.75
C TYR A 28 -31.22 -0.43 -10.64
N ILE A 29 -30.84 0.09 -9.47
CA ILE A 29 -29.52 0.71 -9.25
C ILE A 29 -28.40 -0.34 -9.36
N VAL A 30 -28.58 -1.54 -8.80
CA VAL A 30 -27.59 -2.64 -8.89
C VAL A 30 -27.35 -3.09 -10.33
N ASN A 31 -28.36 -3.02 -11.18
CA ASN A 31 -28.24 -3.35 -12.60
C ASN A 31 -27.81 -2.18 -13.48
N GLN A 32 -27.59 -0.98 -12.92
CA GLN A 32 -27.02 0.12 -13.69
C GLN A 32 -25.57 -0.19 -14.07
N PRO A 33 -25.17 0.08 -15.32
CA PRO A 33 -23.81 -0.15 -15.77
C PRO A 33 -22.87 0.91 -15.21
N TRP A 34 -21.80 0.48 -14.54
CA TRP A 34 -20.64 1.34 -14.29
C TRP A 34 -19.66 1.18 -15.45
N HIS A 35 -19.31 2.27 -16.12
CA HIS A 35 -18.31 2.30 -17.20
C HIS A 35 -18.55 1.27 -18.35
N LYS A 36 -19.83 1.01 -18.69
CA LYS A 36 -20.37 0.20 -19.82
C LYS A 36 -20.80 -1.25 -19.52
N GLU A 37 -20.46 -1.82 -18.36
CA GLU A 37 -20.84 -3.21 -18.02
C GLU A 37 -21.61 -3.26 -16.69
N ASP A 38 -22.69 -4.04 -16.65
CA ASP A 38 -23.42 -4.34 -15.41
C ASP A 38 -22.58 -5.21 -14.45
N PHE A 39 -22.96 -5.24 -13.17
CA PHE A 39 -22.23 -5.96 -12.13
C PHE A 39 -22.04 -7.45 -12.45
N SER A 40 -23.10 -8.12 -12.94
CA SER A 40 -23.07 -9.55 -13.26
C SER A 40 -22.02 -9.86 -14.33
N LYS A 41 -21.99 -9.10 -15.43
CA LYS A 41 -20.99 -9.27 -16.49
C LYS A 41 -19.57 -9.07 -16.00
N ARG A 42 -19.33 -8.08 -15.12
CA ARG A 42 -17.99 -7.83 -14.54
C ARG A 42 -17.54 -8.96 -13.62
N VAL A 43 -18.46 -9.56 -12.86
CA VAL A 43 -18.17 -10.77 -12.06
C VAL A 43 -17.73 -11.91 -12.99
N TRP A 44 -18.53 -12.22 -14.02
CA TRP A 44 -18.26 -13.35 -14.92
C TRP A 44 -17.00 -13.18 -15.79
N LYS A 45 -16.71 -11.95 -16.23
CA LYS A 45 -15.50 -11.62 -17.01
C LYS A 45 -14.22 -11.92 -16.24
N ASN A 46 -14.15 -11.50 -14.97
CA ASN A 46 -12.99 -11.78 -14.12
C ASN A 46 -12.74 -13.30 -13.97
N TYR A 47 -13.80 -14.11 -13.83
CA TYR A 47 -13.66 -15.56 -13.74
C TYR A 47 -13.26 -16.20 -15.08
N ARG A 48 -13.83 -15.75 -16.20
CA ARG A 48 -13.57 -16.31 -17.53
C ARG A 48 -12.15 -16.05 -18.00
N ASP A 49 -11.59 -14.88 -17.70
CA ASP A 49 -10.30 -14.46 -18.23
C ASP A 49 -9.13 -14.92 -17.33
N GLU A 50 -9.31 -14.95 -16.01
CA GLU A 50 -8.22 -15.25 -15.08
C GLU A 50 -8.04 -16.75 -14.80
N LEU A 51 -9.13 -17.52 -14.73
CA LEU A 51 -9.08 -18.93 -14.34
C LEU A 51 -8.27 -19.81 -15.32
N PRO A 52 -8.42 -19.68 -16.65
CA PRO A 52 -7.62 -20.45 -17.61
C PRO A 52 -6.12 -20.10 -17.54
N GLY A 53 -5.77 -18.82 -17.40
CA GLY A 53 -4.38 -18.37 -17.33
C GLY A 53 -3.67 -18.88 -16.07
N GLN A 54 -4.35 -18.85 -14.93
CA GLN A 54 -3.79 -19.36 -13.66
C GLN A 54 -3.62 -20.88 -13.69
N LEU A 55 -4.58 -21.59 -14.29
CA LEU A 55 -4.49 -23.04 -14.45
C LEU A 55 -3.30 -23.42 -15.33
N VAL A 56 -3.11 -22.74 -16.47
CA VAL A 56 -1.98 -22.99 -17.38
C VAL A 56 -0.64 -22.73 -16.71
N ASP A 57 -0.46 -21.63 -15.98
CA ASP A 57 0.82 -21.34 -15.28
C ASP A 57 1.13 -22.36 -14.18
N VAL A 58 0.15 -22.75 -13.37
CA VAL A 58 0.35 -23.75 -12.30
C VAL A 58 0.60 -25.15 -12.88
N MET A 59 -0.08 -25.53 -13.96
CA MET A 59 0.19 -26.78 -14.67
C MET A 59 1.61 -26.79 -15.26
N LEU A 60 2.02 -25.75 -15.99
CA LEU A 60 3.36 -25.66 -16.58
C LEU A 60 4.45 -25.79 -15.51
N ARG A 61 4.36 -25.01 -14.42
CA ARG A 61 5.33 -25.08 -13.31
C ARG A 61 5.32 -26.44 -12.63
N GLY A 62 4.14 -27.00 -12.39
CA GLY A 62 3.97 -28.32 -11.80
C GLY A 62 4.61 -29.42 -12.64
N THR A 63 4.41 -29.38 -13.95
CA THR A 63 5.02 -30.32 -14.91
C THR A 63 6.54 -30.16 -14.95
N PHE A 64 7.07 -28.94 -15.05
CA PHE A 64 8.51 -28.69 -15.08
C PHE A 64 9.21 -29.11 -13.78
N MET A 65 8.55 -28.96 -12.63
CA MET A 65 9.12 -29.30 -11.32
C MET A 65 8.81 -30.74 -10.87
N GLY A 66 8.12 -31.54 -11.69
CA GLY A 66 7.77 -32.92 -11.36
C GLY A 66 6.81 -33.05 -10.17
N TYR A 67 5.94 -32.06 -9.94
CA TYR A 67 5.00 -32.07 -8.83
C TYR A 67 3.87 -33.06 -9.05
N SER A 68 3.41 -33.68 -7.96
CA SER A 68 2.22 -34.53 -7.99
C SER A 68 0.97 -33.71 -8.31
N THR A 69 -0.02 -34.36 -8.91
CA THR A 69 -1.33 -33.76 -9.21
C THR A 69 -1.99 -33.15 -7.97
N GLU A 70 -1.83 -33.77 -6.79
CA GLU A 70 -2.35 -33.24 -5.52
C GLU A 70 -1.67 -31.92 -5.12
N ARG A 71 -0.34 -31.82 -5.30
CA ARG A 71 0.41 -30.60 -5.00
C ARG A 71 0.05 -29.47 -5.98
N ILE A 72 -0.08 -29.79 -7.28
CA ILE A 72 -0.53 -28.85 -8.31
C ILE A 72 -1.95 -28.34 -7.99
N THR A 73 -2.84 -29.24 -7.56
CA THR A 73 -4.22 -28.89 -7.18
C THR A 73 -4.24 -27.94 -5.98
N LYS A 74 -3.47 -28.24 -4.92
CA LYS A 74 -3.35 -27.37 -3.73
C LYS A 74 -2.78 -26.00 -4.09
N MET A 75 -1.75 -25.95 -4.94
CA MET A 75 -1.17 -24.68 -5.42
C MET A 75 -2.18 -23.85 -6.21
N PHE A 76 -2.94 -24.49 -7.11
CA PHE A 76 -3.97 -23.82 -7.88
C PHE A 76 -5.08 -23.28 -6.97
N GLN A 77 -5.57 -24.08 -6.02
CA GLN A 77 -6.60 -23.67 -5.06
C GLN A 77 -6.16 -22.44 -4.25
N GLN A 78 -4.97 -22.47 -3.63
CA GLN A 78 -4.47 -21.35 -2.82
C GLN A 78 -4.34 -20.06 -3.64
N ARG A 79 -3.82 -20.18 -4.87
CA ARG A 79 -3.63 -19.02 -5.74
C ARG A 79 -4.95 -18.45 -6.25
N PHE A 80 -5.85 -19.33 -6.68
CA PHE A 80 -7.17 -18.95 -7.15
C PHE A 80 -8.01 -18.33 -6.02
N GLU A 81 -7.94 -18.85 -4.80
CA GLU A 81 -8.61 -18.28 -3.64
C GLU A 81 -8.14 -16.85 -3.32
N GLY A 82 -6.83 -16.60 -3.36
CA GLY A 82 -6.26 -15.27 -3.13
C GLY A 82 -6.74 -14.24 -4.15
N ILE A 83 -6.70 -14.60 -5.43
CA ILE A 83 -7.17 -13.76 -6.55
C ILE A 83 -8.67 -13.50 -6.40
N ARG A 84 -9.47 -14.56 -6.20
CA ARG A 84 -10.91 -14.46 -6.01
C ARG A 84 -11.28 -13.51 -4.86
N ARG A 85 -10.61 -13.63 -3.71
CA ARG A 85 -10.89 -12.77 -2.55
C ARG A 85 -10.65 -11.29 -2.86
N HIS A 86 -9.52 -10.95 -3.48
CA HIS A 86 -9.20 -9.57 -3.83
C HIS A 86 -10.14 -9.02 -4.92
N GLN A 87 -10.41 -9.82 -5.95
CA GLN A 87 -11.30 -9.44 -7.06
C GLN A 87 -12.72 -9.19 -6.59
N ILE A 88 -13.28 -10.10 -5.78
CA ILE A 88 -14.62 -9.94 -5.18
C ILE A 88 -14.64 -8.68 -4.31
N HIS A 89 -13.64 -8.49 -3.43
CA HIS A 89 -13.59 -7.32 -2.56
C HIS A 89 -13.57 -6.02 -3.36
N ARG A 90 -12.73 -5.93 -4.41
CA ARG A 90 -12.69 -4.78 -5.32
C ARG A 90 -14.05 -4.53 -5.98
N LEU A 91 -14.69 -5.58 -6.50
CA LEU A 91 -16.00 -5.51 -7.15
C LEU A 91 -17.07 -5.00 -6.20
N VAL A 92 -17.20 -5.65 -5.04
CA VAL A 92 -18.20 -5.29 -4.02
C VAL A 92 -18.03 -3.84 -3.57
N ILE A 93 -16.81 -3.42 -3.24
CA ILE A 93 -16.55 -2.03 -2.83
C ILE A 93 -16.90 -1.04 -3.94
N THR A 94 -16.58 -1.37 -5.20
CA THR A 94 -16.88 -0.49 -6.35
C THR A 94 -18.39 -0.39 -6.57
N GLU A 95 -19.14 -1.48 -6.49
CA GLU A 95 -20.60 -1.43 -6.63
C GLU A 95 -21.26 -0.69 -5.50
N MET A 96 -20.87 -0.98 -4.25
CA MET A 96 -21.45 -0.31 -3.10
C MET A 96 -21.18 1.20 -3.15
N GLY A 97 -19.97 1.59 -3.55
CA GLY A 97 -19.64 3.00 -3.79
C GLY A 97 -20.47 3.59 -4.93
N HIS A 98 -20.63 2.90 -6.06
CA HIS A 98 -21.45 3.38 -7.16
C HIS A 98 -22.92 3.58 -6.75
N ILE A 99 -23.53 2.59 -6.08
CA ILE A 99 -24.91 2.66 -5.57
C ILE A 99 -25.07 3.85 -4.61
N ALA A 100 -24.13 4.02 -3.68
CA ALA A 100 -24.17 5.13 -2.72
C ALA A 100 -24.08 6.49 -3.42
N GLU A 101 -23.16 6.65 -4.36
CA GLU A 101 -22.96 7.91 -5.07
C GLU A 101 -24.09 8.23 -6.06
N GLN A 102 -24.75 7.21 -6.64
CA GLN A 102 -25.99 7.39 -7.39
C GLN A 102 -27.14 7.88 -6.49
N ALA A 103 -27.30 7.27 -5.31
CA ALA A 103 -28.29 7.69 -4.34
C ALA A 103 -28.05 9.14 -3.89
N THR A 104 -26.80 9.50 -3.60
CA THR A 104 -26.38 10.87 -3.25
C THR A 104 -26.69 11.85 -4.38
N SER A 105 -26.33 11.52 -5.63
CA SER A 105 -26.59 12.36 -6.80
C SER A 105 -28.09 12.60 -7.01
N LYS A 106 -28.91 11.57 -6.82
CA LYS A 106 -30.37 11.68 -6.96
C LYS A 106 -30.94 12.58 -5.87
N ALA A 107 -30.49 12.41 -4.63
CA ALA A 107 -30.92 13.23 -3.51
C ALA A 107 -30.51 14.71 -3.66
N TYR A 108 -29.37 15.00 -4.29
CA TYR A 108 -29.00 16.37 -4.67
C TYR A 108 -30.01 16.98 -5.64
N GLY A 109 -30.41 16.24 -6.68
CA GLY A 109 -31.42 16.68 -7.64
C GLY A 109 -32.79 16.93 -6.98
N GLU A 110 -33.25 16.00 -6.12
CA GLU A 110 -34.52 16.14 -5.40
C GLU A 110 -34.52 17.30 -4.39
N SER A 111 -33.35 17.63 -3.83
CA SER A 111 -33.19 18.73 -2.87
C SER A 111 -32.92 20.10 -3.53
N GLY A 112 -32.83 20.16 -4.86
CA GLY A 112 -32.51 21.39 -5.59
C GLY A 112 -31.08 21.89 -5.36
N ILE A 113 -30.13 21.00 -5.07
CA ILE A 113 -28.71 21.34 -4.92
C ILE A 113 -28.10 21.49 -6.32
N GLU A 114 -27.54 22.66 -6.62
CA GLU A 114 -26.97 22.97 -7.95
C GLU A 114 -25.45 22.71 -8.04
N GLU A 115 -24.75 22.77 -6.92
CA GLU A 115 -23.28 22.67 -6.83
C GLU A 115 -22.88 21.60 -5.79
N TYR A 116 -21.82 20.86 -6.08
CA TYR A 116 -21.25 19.88 -5.17
C TYR A 116 -19.73 20.05 -5.10
N GLU A 117 -19.16 19.74 -3.94
CA GLU A 117 -17.71 19.69 -3.72
C GLU A 117 -17.25 18.23 -3.76
N TYR A 118 -16.20 17.95 -4.53
CA TYR A 118 -15.59 16.64 -4.56
C TYR A 118 -14.74 16.43 -3.31
N MET A 119 -15.05 15.39 -2.54
CA MET A 119 -14.39 15.07 -1.27
C MET A 119 -13.61 13.77 -1.41
N ALA A 120 -12.30 13.88 -1.60
CA ALA A 120 -11.42 12.72 -1.59
C ALA A 120 -11.44 12.00 -0.24
N THR A 121 -11.02 10.74 -0.17
CA THR A 121 -10.84 10.12 1.15
C THR A 121 -9.50 10.58 1.72
N LEU A 122 -9.47 11.03 2.98
CA LEU A 122 -8.20 11.31 3.66
C LEU A 122 -7.59 9.99 4.12
N GLU A 123 -6.88 9.34 3.20
CA GLU A 123 -6.22 8.07 3.44
C GLU A 123 -5.00 7.90 2.53
N SER A 124 -4.14 6.96 2.90
CA SER A 124 -2.90 6.72 2.18
C SER A 124 -3.04 6.06 0.81
N HIS A 125 -4.17 5.41 0.56
CA HIS A 125 -4.47 4.73 -0.70
C HIS A 125 -5.22 5.63 -1.70
N THR A 126 -5.52 6.88 -1.32
CA THR A 126 -6.13 7.84 -2.24
C THR A 126 -5.18 8.16 -3.37
N CYS A 127 -5.62 7.91 -4.60
CA CYS A 127 -4.80 8.13 -5.78
C CYS A 127 -4.61 9.62 -6.09
N GLU A 128 -3.59 9.94 -6.87
CA GLU A 128 -3.29 11.32 -7.29
C GLU A 128 -4.39 11.98 -8.12
N VAL A 129 -5.21 11.20 -8.83
CA VAL A 129 -6.36 11.75 -9.57
C VAL A 129 -7.42 12.26 -8.61
N CYS A 130 -7.81 11.43 -7.63
CA CYS A 130 -8.77 11.79 -6.58
C CYS A 130 -8.24 12.92 -5.70
N ALA A 131 -6.96 12.89 -5.33
CA ALA A 131 -6.31 13.95 -4.56
C ALA A 131 -6.40 15.31 -5.27
N ARG A 132 -6.14 15.36 -6.59
CA ARG A 132 -6.25 16.60 -7.39
C ARG A 132 -7.67 17.11 -7.59
N LEU A 133 -8.68 16.27 -7.32
CA LEU A 133 -10.08 16.67 -7.37
C LEU A 133 -10.58 17.17 -6.02
N ASP A 134 -9.84 16.92 -4.93
CA ASP A 134 -10.26 17.30 -3.58
C ASP A 134 -10.53 18.79 -3.45
N GLY A 135 -11.69 19.14 -2.88
CA GLY A 135 -12.12 20.52 -2.65
C GLY A 135 -12.58 21.26 -3.91
N LYS A 136 -12.58 20.63 -5.08
CA LYS A 136 -13.10 21.27 -6.30
C LYS A 136 -14.62 21.25 -6.31
N ILE A 137 -15.19 22.42 -6.63
CA ILE A 137 -16.63 22.60 -6.77
C ILE A 137 -17.03 22.40 -8.23
N PHE A 138 -18.07 21.63 -8.45
CA PHE A 138 -18.64 21.35 -9.77
C PHE A 138 -20.14 21.56 -9.76
N LYS A 139 -20.69 21.94 -10.91
CA LYS A 139 -22.14 22.04 -11.11
C LYS A 139 -22.74 20.66 -11.35
N MET A 140 -23.93 20.43 -10.83
CA MET A 140 -24.70 19.20 -11.08
C MET A 140 -25.00 19.00 -12.57
N SER A 141 -25.18 20.08 -13.34
CA SER A 141 -25.38 20.01 -14.79
C SER A 141 -24.14 19.55 -15.57
N GLU A 142 -22.95 19.68 -14.99
CA GLU A 142 -21.67 19.26 -15.57
C GLU A 142 -21.18 17.91 -15.04
N LYS A 143 -22.01 17.20 -14.25
CA LYS A 143 -21.70 15.90 -13.67
C LYS A 143 -21.32 14.89 -14.75
N LYS A 144 -20.10 14.36 -14.66
CA LYS A 144 -19.52 13.30 -15.48
C LYS A 144 -18.89 12.25 -14.56
N GLU A 145 -19.58 11.12 -14.44
CA GLU A 145 -19.11 9.96 -13.69
C GLU A 145 -17.74 9.50 -14.19
N GLY A 146 -16.84 9.19 -13.26
CA GLY A 146 -15.48 8.77 -13.60
C GLY A 146 -14.51 9.92 -13.92
N ILE A 147 -14.98 11.16 -14.00
CA ILE A 147 -14.15 12.34 -14.33
C ILE A 147 -14.19 13.38 -13.22
N ASN A 148 -15.37 13.91 -12.91
CA ASN A 148 -15.56 14.92 -11.86
C ASN A 148 -16.61 14.49 -10.82
N TYR A 149 -17.15 13.28 -10.94
CA TYR A 149 -18.05 12.67 -9.98
C TYR A 149 -17.59 11.24 -9.66
N PRO A 150 -17.50 10.85 -8.37
CA PRO A 150 -17.11 9.50 -7.99
C PRO A 150 -18.04 8.42 -8.57
N LEU A 151 -17.56 7.21 -8.87
CA LEU A 151 -16.21 6.69 -8.64
C LEU A 151 -15.30 6.92 -9.84
N ILE A 152 -14.09 7.45 -9.60
CA ILE A 152 -13.07 7.71 -10.63
C ILE A 152 -12.39 6.42 -11.11
N HIS A 153 -12.26 5.43 -10.23
CA HIS A 153 -11.56 4.18 -10.50
C HIS A 153 -12.13 3.05 -9.64
N PRO A 154 -11.84 1.76 -9.95
CA PRO A 154 -12.20 0.66 -9.06
C PRO A 154 -11.60 0.87 -7.67
N HIS A 155 -12.30 0.41 -6.64
CA HIS A 155 -11.89 0.56 -5.23
C HIS A 155 -11.76 2.03 -4.75
N CYS A 156 -12.35 2.99 -5.47
CA CYS A 156 -12.43 4.37 -5.02
C CYS A 156 -13.38 4.48 -3.81
N ARG A 157 -12.96 5.23 -2.79
CA ARG A 157 -13.73 5.50 -1.56
C ARG A 157 -14.12 6.98 -1.41
N CYS A 158 -13.85 7.78 -2.45
CA CYS A 158 -14.16 9.21 -2.48
C CYS A 158 -15.66 9.43 -2.62
N THR A 159 -16.11 10.58 -2.13
CA THR A 159 -17.53 10.94 -2.11
C THR A 159 -17.70 12.41 -2.49
N THR A 160 -18.93 12.90 -2.45
CA THR A 160 -19.26 14.31 -2.69
C THR A 160 -20.02 14.87 -1.51
N VAL A 161 -19.93 16.19 -1.33
CA VAL A 161 -20.76 16.93 -0.37
C VAL A 161 -21.47 18.08 -1.08
N PRO A 162 -22.68 18.46 -0.63
CA PRO A 162 -23.39 19.58 -1.23
C PRO A 162 -22.65 20.89 -0.93
N HIS A 163 -22.47 21.73 -1.96
CA HIS A 163 -21.92 23.07 -1.81
C HIS A 163 -23.05 24.09 -1.94
N ILE A 164 -23.28 24.88 -0.90
CA ILE A 164 -24.31 25.94 -0.87
C ILE A 164 -23.63 27.20 -0.34
N LYS A 165 -23.61 28.25 -1.15
CA LYS A 165 -22.86 29.50 -0.90
C LYS A 165 -23.17 30.17 0.46
N ASP A 166 -24.40 30.01 0.94
CA ASP A 166 -24.87 30.65 2.18
C ASP A 166 -24.77 29.74 3.43
N LEU A 167 -24.27 28.51 3.29
CA LEU A 167 -24.10 27.58 4.41
C LEU A 167 -22.64 27.52 4.86
N PRO A 168 -22.40 27.31 6.17
CA PRO A 168 -21.05 27.19 6.69
C PRO A 168 -20.34 25.94 6.14
N ASP A 169 -19.07 26.10 5.81
CA ASP A 169 -18.22 25.02 5.34
C ASP A 169 -18.15 23.84 6.33
N VAL A 170 -17.87 22.66 5.78
CA VAL A 170 -17.74 21.43 6.56
C VAL A 170 -16.59 21.59 7.55
N LYS A 171 -16.90 21.60 8.86
CA LYS A 171 -15.86 21.74 9.92
C LYS A 171 -15.10 20.46 10.24
N LYS A 172 -15.72 19.29 9.97
CA LYS A 172 -15.20 17.97 10.37
C LYS A 172 -15.28 16.97 9.23
N ARG A 173 -14.18 16.24 9.02
CA ARG A 173 -13.99 15.26 7.94
C ARG A 173 -13.49 13.94 8.51
N TRP A 174 -13.90 12.83 7.89
CA TRP A 174 -13.41 11.51 8.24
C TRP A 174 -12.06 11.24 7.56
N MET A 175 -11.14 10.63 8.29
CA MET A 175 -9.87 10.15 7.76
C MET A 175 -9.61 8.71 8.21
N ARG A 176 -8.80 8.00 7.43
CA ARG A 176 -8.20 6.73 7.79
C ARG A 176 -6.78 6.97 8.23
N ASP A 177 -6.49 6.66 9.48
CA ASP A 177 -5.17 6.80 10.07
C ASP A 177 -4.16 5.90 9.33
N PRO A 178 -3.12 6.48 8.69
CA PRO A 178 -2.15 5.69 7.91
C PRO A 178 -1.38 4.65 8.73
N GLY A 179 -1.19 4.88 10.03
CA GLY A 179 -0.41 4.01 10.91
C GLY A 179 -1.24 2.87 11.52
N THR A 180 -2.51 3.12 11.81
CA THR A 180 -3.38 2.17 12.53
C THR A 180 -4.52 1.60 11.70
N ASP A 181 -4.74 2.12 10.48
CA ASP A 181 -5.86 1.78 9.59
C ASP A 181 -7.26 1.98 10.22
N LYS A 182 -7.34 2.74 11.32
CA LYS A 182 -8.58 3.07 12.02
C LYS A 182 -9.16 4.39 11.52
N GLY A 183 -10.48 4.45 11.41
CA GLY A 183 -11.20 5.67 11.07
C GLY A 183 -11.24 6.66 12.23
N LYS A 184 -10.98 7.94 11.96
CA LYS A 184 -11.06 9.04 12.94
C LYS A 184 -11.71 10.26 12.28
N ILE A 185 -12.37 11.08 13.09
CA ILE A 185 -12.92 12.37 12.64
C ILE A 185 -11.94 13.47 13.05
N ILE A 186 -11.49 14.26 12.09
CA ILE A 186 -10.58 15.38 12.28
C ILE A 186 -11.24 16.69 11.83
N ASN A 187 -10.59 17.81 12.13
CA ASN A 187 -10.95 19.10 11.54
C ASN A 187 -10.73 19.02 10.02
N ASN A 188 -11.61 19.70 9.28
CA ASN A 188 -11.52 19.69 7.82
C ASN A 188 -10.21 20.33 7.35
N MET A 189 -9.62 19.71 6.35
CA MET A 189 -8.41 20.12 5.66
C MET A 189 -8.40 19.49 4.28
N SER A 190 -7.64 20.07 3.34
CA SER A 190 -7.44 19.47 2.02
C SER A 190 -6.61 18.20 2.11
N PHE A 191 -6.74 17.33 1.11
CA PHE A 191 -5.92 16.12 1.00
C PHE A 191 -4.42 16.45 1.00
N ASP A 192 -3.99 17.53 0.35
CA ASP A 192 -2.57 17.91 0.29
C ASP A 192 -2.04 18.39 1.65
N GLU A 193 -2.85 19.10 2.44
CA GLU A 193 -2.50 19.49 3.80
C GLU A 193 -2.45 18.29 4.73
N TRP A 194 -3.44 17.40 4.64
CA TRP A 194 -3.45 16.13 5.36
C TRP A 194 -2.21 15.29 5.01
N LYS A 195 -1.91 15.16 3.72
CA LYS A 195 -0.75 14.42 3.22
C LYS A 195 0.56 14.99 3.79
N LYS A 196 0.69 16.31 3.86
CA LYS A 196 1.83 17.01 4.49
C LYS A 196 1.89 16.78 6.00
N SER A 197 0.77 16.85 6.72
CA SER A 197 0.75 16.64 8.17
C SER A 197 1.18 15.23 8.57
N PHE A 198 0.97 14.24 7.70
CA PHE A 198 1.41 12.86 7.88
C PHE A 198 2.75 12.53 7.20
N GLY A 199 3.44 13.52 6.62
CA GLY A 199 4.75 13.32 5.99
C GLY A 199 4.76 12.38 4.77
N ILE A 200 3.63 12.24 4.07
CA ILE A 200 3.46 11.30 2.95
C ILE A 200 3.98 11.96 1.66
N ASN A 201 4.98 11.38 1.00
CA ASN A 201 5.66 11.98 -0.16
C ASN A 201 4.90 11.85 -1.51
N PRO A 202 5.24 12.66 -2.54
CA PRO A 202 4.51 12.74 -3.82
C PRO A 202 4.50 11.48 -4.68
N SER A 203 5.31 10.47 -4.38
CA SER A 203 5.43 9.25 -5.19
C SER A 203 4.75 8.06 -4.52
N GLY A 204 3.42 8.07 -4.37
CA GLY A 204 2.62 6.85 -4.09
C GLY A 204 3.13 5.89 -2.99
N ALA A 205 3.93 6.38 -2.04
CA ALA A 205 4.58 5.59 -1.03
C ALA A 205 4.70 6.45 0.22
N ILE A 206 3.76 6.24 1.15
CA ILE A 206 3.97 6.04 2.59
C ILE A 206 2.61 5.62 3.16
N SER A 207 2.45 4.32 3.43
CA SER A 207 1.53 3.65 4.37
C SER A 207 1.44 2.17 4.00
N GLY A 208 2.45 1.42 4.39
CA GLY A 208 2.50 -0.02 4.13
C GLY A 208 3.76 -0.69 4.65
N ALA A 209 4.67 0.08 5.26
CA ALA A 209 5.74 -0.50 6.03
C ALA A 209 5.11 -1.26 7.20
N LEU A 210 5.28 -2.57 7.18
CA LEU A 210 4.92 -3.44 8.27
C LEU A 210 5.69 -3.01 9.54
N ASN A 211 5.01 -2.96 10.67
CA ASN A 211 5.51 -2.55 11.97
C ASN A 211 4.87 -3.41 13.07
N ASP A 212 5.31 -3.26 14.33
CA ASP A 212 4.85 -4.11 15.43
C ASP A 212 3.35 -3.98 15.71
N ARG A 213 2.74 -2.86 15.29
CA ARG A 213 1.31 -2.62 15.43
C ARG A 213 0.48 -3.35 14.38
N ASN A 214 0.97 -3.47 13.14
CA ASN A 214 0.22 -4.05 12.01
C ASN A 214 0.68 -5.49 11.60
N ASP A 215 1.80 -5.97 12.15
CA ASP A 215 2.32 -7.33 12.00
C ASP A 215 3.03 -7.77 13.31
N PRO A 216 2.29 -7.92 14.42
CA PRO A 216 2.87 -8.24 15.74
C PRO A 216 3.60 -9.58 15.78
N GLY A 217 3.22 -10.53 14.91
CA GLY A 217 3.90 -11.82 14.76
C GLY A 217 5.08 -11.81 13.79
N GLN A 218 5.41 -10.65 13.19
CA GLN A 218 6.46 -10.47 12.19
C GLN A 218 6.33 -11.38 10.94
N ILE A 219 5.18 -12.04 10.74
CA ILE A 219 5.00 -13.06 9.70
C ILE A 219 5.16 -12.43 8.31
N LYS A 220 4.55 -11.28 8.09
CA LYS A 220 4.60 -10.58 6.81
C LYS A 220 5.98 -9.94 6.59
N ARG A 221 6.61 -9.44 7.65
CA ARG A 221 7.95 -8.82 7.60
C ARG A 221 9.02 -9.84 7.23
N THR A 222 8.98 -10.99 7.89
CA THR A 222 9.87 -12.11 7.61
C THR A 222 9.66 -12.62 6.18
N ALA A 223 8.41 -12.79 5.74
CA ALA A 223 8.13 -13.20 4.37
C ALA A 223 8.63 -12.18 3.32
N PHE A 224 8.43 -10.89 3.56
CA PHE A 224 8.94 -9.83 2.69
C PHE A 224 10.47 -9.82 2.63
N ALA A 225 11.13 -9.86 3.79
CA ALA A 225 12.59 -9.85 3.86
C ALA A 225 13.19 -11.05 3.12
N ASN A 226 12.66 -12.26 3.36
CA ASN A 226 13.11 -13.48 2.69
C ASN A 226 12.97 -13.38 1.17
N ASN A 227 11.79 -12.99 0.68
CA ASN A 227 11.56 -12.87 -0.77
C ASN A 227 12.47 -11.79 -1.39
N TYR A 228 12.59 -10.64 -0.74
CA TYR A 228 13.38 -9.53 -1.28
C TYR A 228 14.89 -9.86 -1.30
N TYR A 229 15.42 -10.50 -0.26
CA TYR A 229 16.82 -10.96 -0.27
C TYR A 229 17.07 -11.99 -1.39
N GLN A 230 16.13 -12.91 -1.62
CA GLN A 230 16.23 -13.86 -2.74
C GLN A 230 16.21 -13.15 -4.11
N GLU A 231 15.35 -12.15 -4.28
CA GLU A 231 15.34 -11.33 -5.49
C GLU A 231 16.69 -10.62 -5.71
N LEU A 232 17.28 -10.05 -4.64
CA LEU A 232 18.57 -9.38 -4.73
C LEU A 232 19.72 -10.34 -5.04
N ARG A 233 19.73 -11.54 -4.46
CA ARG A 233 20.72 -12.60 -4.74
C ARG A 233 20.66 -13.06 -6.20
N ASN A 234 19.46 -13.11 -6.77
CA ASN A 234 19.24 -13.51 -8.16
C ASN A 234 19.43 -12.36 -9.17
N ALA A 235 19.58 -11.12 -8.70
CA ALA A 235 19.75 -9.96 -9.56
C ALA A 235 21.17 -9.91 -10.15
N ASN A 236 21.32 -9.18 -11.27
CA ASN A 236 22.65 -8.89 -11.81
C ASN A 236 23.41 -7.96 -10.84
N SER A 237 24.42 -8.52 -10.17
CA SER A 237 25.18 -7.85 -9.11
C SER A 237 25.81 -6.54 -9.57
N LYS A 238 26.42 -6.52 -10.76
CA LYS A 238 27.08 -5.33 -11.32
C LYS A 238 26.09 -4.18 -11.51
N VAL A 239 24.95 -4.45 -12.12
CA VAL A 239 23.88 -3.44 -12.35
C VAL A 239 23.30 -2.95 -11.02
N LEU A 240 23.13 -3.85 -10.05
CA LEU A 240 22.64 -3.50 -8.72
C LEU A 240 23.61 -2.58 -7.97
N ILE A 241 24.91 -2.93 -7.97
CA ILE A 241 25.98 -2.14 -7.34
C ILE A 241 26.07 -0.75 -7.98
N GLU A 242 26.10 -0.66 -9.31
CA GLU A 242 26.15 0.61 -10.03
C GLU A 242 24.96 1.52 -9.68
N ARG A 243 23.75 0.93 -9.62
CA ARG A 243 22.53 1.67 -9.27
C ARG A 243 22.56 2.17 -7.83
N ILE A 244 22.89 1.30 -6.88
CA ILE A 244 22.95 1.67 -5.46
C ILE A 244 24.06 2.68 -5.22
N SER A 245 25.24 2.52 -5.83
CA SER A 245 26.34 3.48 -5.76
C SER A 245 25.91 4.86 -6.23
N LYS A 246 25.27 4.95 -7.40
CA LYS A 246 24.75 6.21 -7.95
C LYS A 246 23.73 6.87 -7.02
N ASN A 247 22.77 6.11 -6.50
CA ASN A 247 21.70 6.63 -5.67
C ASN A 247 22.18 7.06 -4.27
N SER A 248 23.12 6.30 -3.69
CA SER A 248 23.65 6.54 -2.35
C SER A 248 24.81 7.54 -2.32
N LYS A 249 25.45 7.81 -3.47
CA LYS A 249 26.71 8.56 -3.58
C LYS A 249 27.87 7.91 -2.80
N ILE A 250 27.81 6.59 -2.62
CA ILE A 250 28.86 5.78 -2.01
C ILE A 250 29.63 5.05 -3.11
N SER A 251 30.95 4.90 -2.96
CA SER A 251 31.78 4.21 -3.96
C SER A 251 31.31 2.77 -4.22
N SER A 252 31.42 2.31 -5.47
CA SER A 252 31.02 0.96 -5.87
C SER A 252 31.70 -0.13 -5.04
N GLU A 253 32.97 0.09 -4.65
CA GLU A 253 33.73 -0.87 -3.84
C GLU A 253 33.13 -1.04 -2.42
N VAL A 254 32.73 0.06 -1.79
CA VAL A 254 32.07 0.02 -0.47
C VAL A 254 30.70 -0.65 -0.58
N VAL A 255 29.94 -0.33 -1.63
CA VAL A 255 28.62 -0.95 -1.88
C VAL A 255 28.74 -2.44 -2.16
N GLU A 256 29.69 -2.85 -3.00
CA GLU A 256 29.95 -4.24 -3.33
C GLU A 256 30.28 -5.06 -2.07
N ARG A 257 31.20 -4.56 -1.25
CA ARG A 257 31.58 -5.22 0.01
C ARG A 257 30.39 -5.36 0.96
N ALA A 258 29.60 -4.29 1.13
CA ALA A 258 28.39 -4.34 1.94
C ALA A 258 27.38 -5.35 1.41
N LEU A 259 27.06 -5.33 0.12
CA LEU A 259 26.08 -6.25 -0.46
C LEU A 259 26.55 -7.71 -0.40
N ASN A 260 27.84 -7.97 -0.60
CA ASN A 260 28.39 -9.31 -0.45
C ASN A 260 28.27 -9.80 1.00
N HIS A 261 28.59 -8.95 1.97
CA HIS A 261 28.45 -9.26 3.40
C HIS A 261 27.00 -9.56 3.79
N ILE A 262 26.06 -8.75 3.33
CA ILE A 262 24.63 -8.90 3.63
C ILE A 262 24.01 -10.13 2.92
N LEU A 263 24.32 -10.34 1.65
CA LEU A 263 23.59 -11.28 0.79
C LEU A 263 24.27 -12.63 0.65
N ASN A 264 25.60 -12.66 0.56
CA ASN A 264 26.35 -13.80 0.02
C ASN A 264 27.27 -14.46 1.05
N SER A 265 27.81 -13.70 2.01
CA SER A 265 28.69 -14.23 3.04
C SER A 265 27.96 -15.27 3.89
N LYS A 266 28.69 -16.34 4.23
CA LYS A 266 28.20 -17.44 5.07
C LYS A 266 29.02 -17.49 6.35
N TYR A 267 28.33 -17.71 7.46
CA TYR A 267 28.92 -17.76 8.79
C TYR A 267 28.52 -19.07 9.47
N GLU A 268 29.39 -19.54 10.36
CA GLU A 268 29.03 -20.60 11.31
C GLU A 268 28.08 -20.02 12.34
N LEU A 269 26.79 -20.28 12.16
CA LEU A 269 25.74 -19.79 13.04
C LEU A 269 25.16 -20.97 13.82
N PHE A 270 24.83 -20.73 15.09
CA PHE A 270 24.13 -21.71 15.91
C PHE A 270 22.75 -22.00 15.29
N ASP A 271 22.45 -23.28 15.12
CA ASP A 271 21.19 -23.79 14.61
C ASP A 271 20.37 -24.36 15.78
N PRO A 272 19.26 -23.70 16.16
CA PRO A 272 18.40 -24.15 17.25
C PRO A 272 17.74 -25.51 17.00
N GLU A 273 17.57 -25.93 15.74
CA GLU A 273 16.90 -27.19 15.41
C GLU A 273 17.84 -28.38 15.56
N THR A 274 19.11 -28.22 15.19
CA THR A 274 20.12 -29.27 15.27
C THR A 274 21.00 -29.21 16.52
N TYR A 275 20.85 -28.16 17.34
CA TYR A 275 21.70 -27.87 18.51
C TYR A 275 23.21 -27.86 18.18
N GLY A 276 23.55 -27.52 16.93
CA GLY A 276 24.92 -27.46 16.42
C GLY A 276 25.19 -26.15 15.68
N THR A 277 26.35 -26.04 15.03
CA THR A 277 26.69 -24.90 14.15
C THR A 277 26.49 -25.29 12.70
N THR A 278 25.75 -24.48 11.94
CA THR A 278 25.56 -24.65 10.50
C THR A 278 26.12 -23.46 9.73
N VAL A 279 26.73 -23.72 8.57
CA VAL A 279 27.27 -22.68 7.70
C VAL A 279 26.13 -22.14 6.82
N ARG A 280 25.60 -20.98 7.19
CA ARG A 280 24.47 -20.36 6.48
C ARG A 280 24.66 -18.85 6.32
N ASN A 281 23.89 -18.24 5.43
CA ASN A 281 23.85 -16.79 5.29
C ASN A 281 23.16 -16.15 6.49
N PHE A 282 23.37 -14.84 6.69
CA PHE A 282 22.58 -14.10 7.67
C PHE A 282 21.08 -14.19 7.39
N ASP A 283 20.32 -14.24 8.48
CA ASP A 283 18.87 -14.22 8.43
C ASP A 283 18.40 -12.86 7.87
N PRO A 284 17.56 -12.84 6.82
CA PRO A 284 17.08 -11.60 6.22
C PRO A 284 16.36 -10.68 7.22
N SER A 285 16.85 -9.46 7.35
CA SER A 285 16.21 -8.42 8.18
C SER A 285 15.23 -7.59 7.35
N TYR A 286 14.04 -7.37 7.90
CA TYR A 286 13.03 -6.53 7.27
C TYR A 286 13.48 -5.07 7.13
N ASP A 287 14.09 -4.51 8.18
CA ASP A 287 14.54 -3.11 8.15
C ASP A 287 15.66 -2.92 7.12
N MET A 288 16.61 -3.86 7.06
CA MET A 288 17.66 -3.85 6.03
C MET A 288 17.08 -4.07 4.62
N ALA A 289 16.08 -4.93 4.45
CA ALA A 289 15.37 -5.11 3.19
C ALA A 289 14.74 -3.79 2.70
N GLN A 290 14.10 -3.04 3.60
CA GLN A 290 13.56 -1.73 3.26
C GLN A 290 14.65 -0.71 2.91
N SER A 291 15.77 -0.71 3.64
CA SER A 291 16.92 0.14 3.35
C SER A 291 17.50 -0.16 1.96
N LEU A 292 17.70 -1.44 1.63
CA LEU A 292 18.14 -1.89 0.30
C LEU A 292 17.12 -1.52 -0.80
N GLN A 293 15.82 -1.58 -0.50
CA GLN A 293 14.79 -1.14 -1.43
C GLN A 293 14.91 0.35 -1.76
N ARG A 294 14.99 1.22 -0.75
CA ARG A 294 15.16 2.67 -0.92
C ARG A 294 16.44 3.03 -1.66
N LEU A 295 17.54 2.35 -1.34
CA LEU A 295 18.83 2.49 -2.03
C LEU A 295 18.71 2.13 -3.51
N ARG A 296 17.96 1.07 -3.84
CA ARG A 296 17.75 0.61 -5.22
C ARG A 296 16.78 1.53 -6.00
N THR A 297 15.72 2.03 -5.37
CA THR A 297 14.69 2.86 -6.01
C THR A 297 15.05 4.33 -6.12
N GLY A 298 16.10 4.79 -5.41
CA GLY A 298 16.59 6.17 -5.50
C GLY A 298 16.00 7.12 -4.48
N THR A 299 15.51 6.59 -3.35
CA THR A 299 14.96 7.38 -2.24
C THR A 299 15.67 7.06 -0.92
N PRO A 300 17.01 7.08 -0.84
CA PRO A 300 17.74 6.67 0.35
C PRO A 300 17.58 7.66 1.51
N LEU A 301 17.49 7.11 2.71
CA LEU A 301 17.48 7.83 3.98
C LEU A 301 18.85 7.75 4.66
N LYS A 302 19.05 8.56 5.71
CA LYS A 302 20.33 8.66 6.41
C LYS A 302 20.80 7.30 6.95
N HIS A 303 19.91 6.53 7.59
CA HIS A 303 20.24 5.21 8.12
C HIS A 303 20.57 4.20 7.02
N ASP A 304 19.97 4.30 5.82
CA ASP A 304 20.30 3.41 4.70
C ASP A 304 21.76 3.57 4.27
N ILE A 305 22.28 4.81 4.29
CA ILE A 305 23.68 5.10 4.00
C ILE A 305 24.59 4.59 5.12
N ILE A 306 24.18 4.74 6.38
CA ILE A 306 24.93 4.22 7.53
C ILE A 306 24.98 2.70 7.50
N MET A 307 23.90 2.03 7.11
CA MET A 307 23.86 0.58 6.92
C MET A 307 24.94 0.14 5.92
N LEU A 308 25.02 0.74 4.73
CA LEU A 308 26.07 0.37 3.77
C LEU A 308 27.49 0.56 4.32
N LYS A 309 27.72 1.62 5.11
CA LYS A 309 29.02 1.85 5.75
C LYS A 309 29.31 0.85 6.87
N HIS A 310 28.28 0.52 7.66
CA HIS A 310 28.35 -0.47 8.73
C HIS A 310 28.79 -1.82 8.16
N GLU A 311 27.99 -2.36 7.24
CA GLU A 311 28.20 -3.70 6.66
C GLU A 311 29.53 -3.79 5.91
N SER A 312 29.92 -2.72 5.19
CA SER A 312 31.22 -2.67 4.51
C SER A 312 32.41 -2.63 5.48
N TYR A 313 32.30 -1.87 6.57
CA TYR A 313 33.38 -1.74 7.54
C TYR A 313 33.53 -2.99 8.39
N GLU A 314 32.41 -3.61 8.79
CA GLU A 314 32.39 -4.88 9.51
C GLU A 314 33.05 -5.98 8.68
N ALA A 315 32.63 -6.15 7.42
CA ALA A 315 33.25 -7.08 6.47
C ALA A 315 34.76 -6.84 6.35
N GLN A 316 35.18 -5.58 6.25
CA GLN A 316 36.59 -5.22 6.14
C GLN A 316 37.38 -5.59 7.41
N LEU A 317 36.80 -5.44 8.60
CA LEU A 317 37.43 -5.85 9.86
C LEU A 317 37.59 -7.37 9.93
N MET A 318 36.59 -8.13 9.51
CA MET A 318 36.66 -9.59 9.46
C MET A 318 37.71 -10.05 8.44
N ASP A 319 37.67 -9.54 7.22
CA ASP A 319 38.56 -9.96 6.13
C ASP A 319 40.02 -9.57 6.38
N LYS A 320 40.28 -8.34 6.85
CA LYS A 320 41.65 -7.81 6.97
C LYS A 320 42.29 -8.04 8.32
N LYS A 321 41.50 -8.08 9.40
CA LYS A 321 42.03 -8.23 10.76
C LYS A 321 41.73 -9.62 11.36
N GLY A 322 40.98 -10.47 10.66
CA GLY A 322 40.62 -11.80 11.14
C GLY A 322 39.75 -11.77 12.40
N LEU A 323 39.09 -10.63 12.68
CA LEU A 323 38.22 -10.51 13.84
C LEU A 323 37.00 -11.41 13.68
N ASN A 324 36.53 -11.97 14.79
CA ASN A 324 35.25 -12.69 14.75
C ASN A 324 34.10 -11.69 14.55
N TYR A 325 32.95 -12.21 14.11
CA TYR A 325 31.78 -11.38 13.79
C TYR A 325 31.39 -10.43 14.93
N ARG A 326 31.39 -10.92 16.17
CA ARG A 326 30.96 -10.12 17.33
C ARG A 326 31.89 -8.95 17.58
N GLU A 327 33.21 -9.18 17.56
CA GLU A 327 34.22 -8.13 17.75
C GLU A 327 34.16 -7.09 16.62
N ALA A 328 34.03 -7.55 15.37
CA ALA A 328 33.88 -6.68 14.21
C ALA A 328 32.61 -5.82 14.33
N HIS A 329 31.49 -6.39 14.77
CA HIS A 329 30.22 -5.71 14.96
C HIS A 329 30.29 -4.64 16.07
N GLU A 330 30.88 -4.98 17.22
CA GLU A 330 31.04 -4.06 18.35
C GLU A 330 31.90 -2.84 17.96
N LEU A 331 33.02 -3.05 17.25
CA LEU A 331 33.85 -1.95 16.75
C LEU A 331 33.16 -1.12 15.67
N THR A 332 32.39 -1.77 14.79
CA THR A 332 31.65 -1.09 13.74
C THR A 332 30.56 -0.20 14.34
N ASN A 333 29.87 -0.65 15.38
CA ASN A 333 28.86 0.15 16.10
C ASN A 333 29.42 1.40 16.77
N GLN A 334 30.72 1.49 17.04
CA GLN A 334 31.33 2.73 17.56
C GLN A 334 31.42 3.84 16.50
N VAL A 335 31.41 3.48 15.21
CA VAL A 335 31.62 4.43 14.09
C VAL A 335 30.36 4.58 13.24
N TYR A 336 29.71 3.47 12.92
CA TYR A 336 28.55 3.40 12.02
C TYR A 336 27.42 2.61 12.70
N ASN A 337 26.88 3.10 13.80
CA ASN A 337 25.77 2.44 14.48
C ASN A 337 24.48 2.52 13.66
N TYR A 338 24.18 1.50 12.85
CA TYR A 338 22.98 1.46 12.02
C TYR A 338 21.71 1.43 12.88
N GLN A 339 21.69 0.56 13.88
CA GLN A 339 20.52 0.33 14.73
C GLN A 339 20.11 1.61 15.46
N LEU A 340 21.06 2.33 16.06
CA LEU A 340 20.79 3.60 16.76
C LEU A 340 20.17 4.66 15.84
N VAL A 341 20.67 4.79 14.61
CA VAL A 341 20.15 5.79 13.66
C VAL A 341 18.78 5.38 13.14
N LEU A 342 18.57 4.08 12.92
CA LEU A 342 17.28 3.51 12.53
C LEU A 342 16.24 3.71 13.63
N ASP A 343 16.55 3.40 14.88
CA ASP A 343 15.62 3.51 16.01
C ASP A 343 15.22 4.95 16.24
N LYS A 344 16.19 5.89 16.20
CA LYS A 344 15.88 7.32 16.25
C LYS A 344 14.96 7.76 15.11
N TRP A 345 15.19 7.25 13.89
CA TRP A 345 14.30 7.54 12.77
C TRP A 345 12.91 6.91 12.97
N LYS A 346 12.81 5.73 13.56
CA LYS A 346 11.51 5.13 13.89
C LYS A 346 10.79 5.95 14.95
N GLU A 347 11.46 6.44 16.00
CA GLU A 347 10.86 7.31 17.01
C GLU A 347 10.33 8.63 16.40
N ASP A 348 11.08 9.21 15.47
CA ASP A 348 10.72 10.47 14.82
C ASP A 348 9.58 10.32 13.77
N TYR A 349 9.41 9.12 13.17
CA TYR A 349 8.59 8.93 11.96
C TYR A 349 7.68 7.67 11.92
N GLN A 350 7.65 6.79 12.93
CA GLN A 350 6.77 5.59 13.05
C GLN A 350 6.01 5.56 14.39
#